data_AF-A0A9J6GZ31-F1
#
_entry.id   AF-A0A9J6GZ31-F1
#
_cell.length_a   1.000
_cell.length_b   1.000
_cell.length_c   1.000
_cell.angle_alpha   90.00
_cell.angle_beta   90.00
_cell.angle_gamma   90.00
#
_symmetry.space_group_name_H-M   'P 1'
#
loop_
_entity.id
_entity.type
_entity.pdbx_description
1 polymer ?
#
loop_
_entity_poly.entity_id
_entity_poly.type
_entity_poly.pdbx_seq_one_letter_code
_entity_poly.pdbx_strand_id
1 'polypeptide(L)'
;MLAEEFVVNKVPLVSETVHAAKAGVTFSKQSGLASQLKQTVSQEVSTRWNSKVSMLKSVCSQFEETEAPLGSRNTPVMESVNQTTLNELIEFLKPFKDASDTLEEANRPTLPLVVLYASTLKEHLECALVCAVEAVEIEKLKSRARPFLNTQLGISLLHKTAAFLQPQFRQLCMWSEDERLEVHVHVGELLPMSVKE
;
A
#
# COMPACT_ATOMS: atom_id res chain seq x y z
N MET A 1 -8.75 -3.84 5.25
CA MET A 1 -8.80 -3.22 3.91
C MET A 1 -9.37 -4.17 2.85
N LEU A 2 -8.83 -5.39 2.70
CA LEU A 2 -9.35 -6.44 1.81
C LEU A 2 -10.08 -7.54 2.60
N ALA A 3 -11.26 -7.24 3.15
CA ALA A 3 -12.10 -8.31 3.72
C ALA A 3 -12.60 -9.19 2.57
N GLU A 4 -12.44 -10.51 2.64
CA GLU A 4 -12.76 -11.43 1.54
C GLU A 4 -14.21 -11.26 1.06
N GLU A 5 -15.15 -11.08 1.98
CA GLU A 5 -16.56 -10.84 1.67
C GLU A 5 -16.81 -9.56 0.87
N PHE A 6 -16.05 -8.48 1.11
CA PHE A 6 -16.18 -7.25 0.33
C PHE A 6 -15.59 -7.41 -1.07
N VAL A 7 -14.43 -8.06 -1.15
CA VAL A 7 -13.71 -8.25 -2.42
C VAL A 7 -14.55 -9.13 -3.36
N VAL A 8 -15.06 -10.26 -2.85
CA VAL A 8 -15.92 -11.19 -3.59
C VAL A 8 -17.21 -10.53 -4.09
N ASN A 9 -17.86 -9.70 -3.26
CA ASN A 9 -19.20 -9.17 -3.58
C ASN A 9 -19.19 -7.83 -4.32
N LYS A 10 -18.14 -7.01 -4.20
CA LYS A 10 -18.12 -5.63 -4.74
C LYS A 10 -17.12 -5.42 -5.86
N VAL A 11 -16.04 -6.20 -5.90
CA VAL A 11 -14.97 -6.13 -6.91
C VAL A 11 -14.61 -7.54 -7.40
N PRO A 12 -15.54 -8.20 -8.12
CA PRO A 12 -15.39 -9.58 -8.55
C PRO A 12 -14.18 -9.80 -9.47
N LEU A 13 -13.80 -8.85 -10.33
CA LEU A 13 -12.65 -9.02 -11.23
C LEU A 13 -11.33 -9.06 -10.43
N VAL A 14 -11.18 -8.20 -9.43
CA VAL A 14 -10.07 -8.24 -8.45
C VAL A 14 -10.09 -9.56 -7.67
N SER A 15 -11.28 -10.03 -7.26
CA SER A 15 -11.42 -11.30 -6.54
C SER A 15 -10.94 -12.49 -7.37
N GLU A 16 -11.42 -12.59 -8.62
CA GLU A 16 -11.03 -13.63 -9.58
C GLU A 16 -9.53 -13.59 -9.87
N THR A 17 -8.97 -12.39 -10.08
CA THR A 17 -7.53 -12.19 -10.31
C THR A 17 -6.69 -12.66 -9.11
N VAL A 18 -7.13 -12.34 -7.87
CA VAL A 18 -6.44 -12.78 -6.65
C VAL A 18 -6.54 -14.30 -6.48
N HIS A 19 -7.69 -14.91 -6.77
CA HIS A 19 -7.86 -16.37 -6.72
C HIS A 19 -7.01 -17.09 -7.77
N ALA A 20 -6.98 -16.58 -9.00
CA ALA A 20 -6.14 -17.11 -10.07
C ALA A 20 -4.65 -16.99 -9.73
N ALA A 21 -4.23 -15.86 -9.17
CA ALA A 21 -2.86 -15.66 -8.68
C ALA A 21 -2.48 -16.68 -7.56
N LYS A 22 -3.38 -16.93 -6.61
CA LYS A 22 -3.18 -17.95 -5.57
C LYS A 22 -3.08 -19.37 -6.15
N ALA A 23 -3.92 -19.69 -7.13
CA ALA A 23 -3.88 -20.97 -7.83
C ALA A 23 -2.55 -21.15 -8.59
N GLY A 24 -2.07 -20.11 -9.28
CA GLY A 24 -0.77 -20.10 -9.96
C GLY A 24 0.42 -20.31 -9.03
N VAL A 25 0.42 -19.65 -7.86
CA VAL A 25 1.42 -19.88 -6.80
C VAL A 25 1.41 -21.33 -6.31
N THR A 26 0.21 -21.89 -6.08
CA THR A 26 0.04 -23.25 -5.58
C THR A 26 0.54 -24.26 -6.61
N PHE A 27 0.18 -24.08 -7.87
CA PHE A 27 0.64 -24.91 -8.98
C PHE A 27 2.16 -24.85 -9.12
N SER A 28 2.76 -23.66 -9.09
CA SER A 28 4.22 -23.47 -9.22
C SER A 28 5.02 -24.15 -8.10
N LYS A 29 4.48 -24.17 -6.87
CA LYS A 29 5.07 -24.90 -5.75
C LYS A 29 4.91 -26.42 -5.88
N GLN A 30 3.72 -26.89 -6.26
CA GLN A 30 3.43 -28.33 -6.41
C GLN A 30 4.18 -28.97 -7.57
N SER A 31 4.42 -28.22 -8.65
CA SER A 31 5.13 -28.69 -9.85
C SER A 31 6.65 -28.62 -9.74
N GLY A 32 7.19 -28.11 -8.63
CA GLY A 32 8.64 -27.92 -8.45
C GLY A 32 9.25 -26.76 -9.27
N LEU A 33 8.45 -26.05 -10.08
CA LEU A 33 8.85 -24.86 -10.84
C LEU A 33 9.36 -23.73 -9.94
N ALA A 34 8.90 -23.67 -8.69
CA ALA A 34 9.42 -22.74 -7.68
C ALA A 34 10.95 -22.83 -7.45
N SER A 35 11.58 -23.99 -7.73
CA SER A 35 13.03 -24.18 -7.61
C SER A 35 13.82 -23.73 -8.86
N GLN A 36 13.12 -23.47 -9.97
CA GLN A 36 13.69 -23.06 -11.26
C GLN A 36 13.54 -21.55 -11.53
N LEU A 37 12.69 -20.88 -10.75
CA LEU A 37 12.45 -19.43 -10.84
C LEU A 37 13.56 -18.66 -10.10
N LYS A 38 13.97 -17.50 -10.66
CA LYS A 38 14.98 -16.63 -10.04
C LYS A 38 14.47 -15.95 -8.76
N GLN A 39 13.16 -15.71 -8.67
CA GLN A 39 12.50 -15.18 -7.47
C GLN A 39 11.60 -16.21 -6.78
N THR A 40 11.71 -16.28 -5.45
CA THR A 40 10.95 -17.21 -4.61
C THR A 40 9.47 -16.84 -4.55
N VAL A 41 8.59 -17.82 -4.79
CA VAL A 41 7.13 -17.64 -4.72
C VAL A 41 6.70 -17.41 -3.26
N SER A 42 6.39 -16.16 -2.90
CA SER A 42 5.91 -15.82 -1.56
C SER A 42 4.43 -16.15 -1.41
N GLN A 43 4.10 -17.02 -0.45
CA GLN A 43 2.71 -17.32 -0.11
C GLN A 43 2.16 -16.30 0.88
N GLU A 44 0.87 -16.01 0.77
CA GLU A 44 0.16 -15.18 1.75
C GLU A 44 0.23 -15.81 3.15
N VAL A 45 0.60 -14.99 4.14
CA VAL A 45 0.49 -15.29 5.57
C VAL A 45 -0.66 -14.44 6.12
N SER A 46 -1.68 -15.10 6.64
CA SER A 46 -2.93 -14.45 7.10
C SER A 46 -2.74 -13.36 8.17
N THR A 47 -1.64 -13.40 8.92
CA THR A 47 -1.33 -12.47 10.02
C THR A 47 -0.61 -11.19 9.59
N ARG A 48 -0.13 -11.08 8.35
CA ARG A 48 0.55 -9.88 7.83
C ARG A 48 0.00 -9.52 6.45
N TRP A 49 -0.78 -8.45 6.38
CA TRP A 49 -1.41 -8.00 5.12
C TRP A 49 -0.37 -7.69 4.02
N ASN A 50 0.85 -7.30 4.39
CA ASN A 50 2.00 -7.10 3.49
C ASN A 50 2.41 -8.36 2.70
N SER A 51 2.06 -9.55 3.21
CA SER A 51 2.32 -10.82 2.51
C SER A 51 1.42 -11.01 1.28
N LYS A 52 0.18 -10.46 1.29
CA LYS A 52 -0.72 -10.46 0.11
C LYS A 52 -0.09 -9.67 -1.04
N VAL A 53 0.41 -8.46 -0.75
CA VAL A 53 1.06 -7.60 -1.76
C VAL A 53 2.33 -8.26 -2.30
N SER A 54 3.11 -8.89 -1.43
CA SER A 54 4.34 -9.59 -1.82
C SER A 54 4.06 -10.82 -2.69
N MET A 55 2.98 -11.55 -2.40
CA MET A 55 2.49 -12.66 -3.25
C MET A 55 2.05 -12.16 -4.63
N LEU A 56 1.25 -11.09 -4.70
CA LEU A 56 0.77 -10.53 -5.97
C LEU A 56 1.94 -10.04 -6.85
N LYS A 57 2.92 -9.34 -6.26
CA LYS A 57 4.15 -8.93 -6.96
C LYS A 57 4.94 -10.14 -7.48
N SER A 58 5.10 -11.18 -6.65
CA SER A 58 5.80 -12.40 -7.04
C SER A 58 5.15 -13.12 -8.22
N VAL A 59 3.81 -13.12 -8.29
CA VAL A 59 3.07 -13.69 -9.43
C VAL A 59 3.26 -12.84 -10.68
N CYS A 60 3.22 -11.51 -10.57
CA CYS A 60 3.43 -10.62 -11.70
C CYS A 60 4.86 -10.73 -12.28
N SER A 61 5.88 -10.73 -11.44
CA SER A 61 7.27 -10.91 -11.87
C SER A 61 7.50 -12.30 -12.48
N GLN A 62 6.74 -13.32 -12.07
CA GLN A 62 6.75 -14.61 -12.75
C GLN A 62 6.16 -14.49 -14.15
N PHE A 63 5.05 -13.80 -14.39
CA PHE A 63 4.55 -13.61 -15.75
C PHE A 63 5.60 -13.02 -16.69
N GLU A 64 6.33 -12.00 -16.25
CA GLU A 64 7.43 -11.39 -17.02
C GLU A 64 8.62 -12.35 -17.23
N GLU A 65 8.99 -13.16 -16.22
CA GLU A 65 10.08 -14.14 -16.33
C GLU A 65 9.68 -15.41 -17.11
N THR A 66 8.40 -15.77 -17.15
CA THR A 66 7.92 -17.03 -17.75
C THR A 66 7.41 -16.86 -19.20
N GLU A 67 7.18 -15.65 -19.70
CA GLU A 67 6.95 -15.37 -21.13
C GLU A 67 8.16 -15.76 -22.02
N ALA A 68 9.38 -15.78 -21.46
CA ALA A 68 10.58 -16.19 -22.20
C ALA A 68 10.78 -17.73 -22.33
N PRO A 69 10.43 -18.60 -21.34
CA PRO A 69 10.58 -20.05 -21.45
C PRO A 69 9.27 -20.85 -21.67
N LEU A 70 8.07 -20.28 -21.56
CA LEU A 70 6.79 -21.04 -21.62
C LEU A 70 6.25 -21.39 -23.01
N GLY A 71 7.03 -21.23 -24.08
CA GLY A 71 6.65 -21.67 -25.42
C GLY A 71 6.30 -23.17 -25.56
N SER A 72 6.46 -23.98 -24.51
CA SER A 72 6.19 -25.42 -24.54
C SER A 72 5.34 -25.99 -23.39
N ARG A 73 4.82 -25.17 -22.45
CA ARG A 73 3.93 -25.66 -21.38
C ARG A 73 2.74 -24.71 -21.22
N ASN A 74 1.70 -24.94 -22.02
CA ASN A 74 0.37 -24.37 -21.79
C ASN A 74 -0.12 -24.74 -20.40
N THR A 75 0.02 -23.84 -19.44
CA THR A 75 -0.68 -23.91 -18.16
C THR A 75 -1.89 -22.99 -18.23
N PRO A 76 -3.10 -23.51 -18.51
CA PRO A 76 -4.32 -22.69 -18.65
C PRO A 76 -4.68 -21.88 -17.40
N VAL A 77 -4.07 -22.20 -16.25
CA VAL A 77 -4.21 -21.46 -14.99
C VAL A 77 -3.52 -20.08 -15.01
N MET A 78 -2.49 -19.90 -15.84
CA MET A 78 -1.79 -18.62 -16.00
C MET A 78 -2.44 -17.72 -17.05
N GLU A 79 -3.03 -18.29 -18.11
CA GLU A 79 -3.78 -17.54 -19.13
C GLU A 79 -5.03 -16.82 -18.57
N SER A 80 -5.57 -17.29 -17.44
CA SER A 80 -6.77 -16.71 -16.82
C SER A 80 -6.49 -15.49 -15.93
N VAL A 81 -5.23 -15.13 -15.69
CA VAL A 81 -4.90 -13.96 -14.85
C VAL A 81 -4.94 -12.70 -15.72
N ASN A 82 -5.86 -11.78 -15.43
CA ASN A 82 -5.82 -10.45 -16.04
C ASN A 82 -4.60 -9.68 -15.48
N GLN A 83 -3.52 -9.63 -16.27
CA GLN A 83 -2.27 -8.95 -15.90
C GLN A 83 -2.48 -7.44 -15.69
N THR A 84 -3.38 -6.81 -16.44
CA THR A 84 -3.70 -5.39 -16.28
C THR A 84 -4.30 -5.15 -14.89
N THR A 85 -5.35 -5.89 -14.52
CA THR A 85 -5.96 -5.81 -13.19
C THR A 85 -4.98 -6.13 -12.07
N LEU A 86 -4.09 -7.12 -12.28
CA LEU A 86 -3.06 -7.46 -11.30
C LEU A 86 -2.07 -6.31 -11.08
N ASN A 87 -1.62 -5.67 -12.17
CA ASN A 87 -0.72 -4.53 -12.12
C ASN A 87 -1.38 -3.32 -11.45
N GLU A 88 -2.61 -2.98 -11.83
CA GLU A 88 -3.36 -1.88 -11.20
C GLU A 88 -3.59 -2.12 -9.70
N LEU A 89 -3.88 -3.37 -9.31
CA LEU A 89 -4.01 -3.74 -7.90
C LEU A 89 -2.68 -3.60 -7.14
N ILE A 90 -1.57 -4.00 -7.76
CA ILE A 90 -0.23 -3.83 -7.18
C ILE A 90 0.09 -2.34 -7.01
N GLU A 91 -0.17 -1.52 -8.03
CA GLU A 91 0.02 -0.07 -7.98
C GLU A 91 -0.86 0.58 -6.92
N PHE A 92 -2.12 0.14 -6.80
CA PHE A 92 -3.03 0.60 -5.76
C PHE A 92 -2.50 0.26 -4.35
N LEU A 93 -1.98 -0.95 -4.13
CA LEU A 93 -1.52 -1.41 -2.82
C LEU A 93 -0.11 -0.93 -2.44
N LYS A 94 0.71 -0.54 -3.42
CA LYS A 94 2.12 -0.19 -3.22
C LYS A 94 2.32 0.97 -2.22
N PRO A 95 1.63 2.12 -2.30
CA PRO A 95 1.81 3.20 -1.34
C PRO A 95 1.52 2.79 0.11
N PHE A 96 0.53 1.91 0.33
CA PHE A 96 0.22 1.40 1.67
C PHE A 96 1.34 0.52 2.22
N LYS A 97 1.94 -0.30 1.35
CA LYS A 97 3.06 -1.17 1.73
C LYS A 97 4.29 -0.34 2.06
N ASP A 98 4.63 0.62 1.20
CA ASP A 98 5.81 1.48 1.38
C ASP A 98 5.68 2.33 2.66
N ALA A 99 4.47 2.82 2.97
CA ALA A 99 4.16 3.49 4.22
C ALA A 99 4.36 2.58 5.43
N SER A 100 3.86 1.35 5.39
CA SER A 100 3.97 0.43 6.52
C SER A 100 5.41 -0.01 6.76
N ASP A 101 6.13 -0.39 5.69
CA ASP A 101 7.54 -0.77 5.80
C ASP A 101 8.39 0.38 6.38
N THR A 102 8.10 1.63 6.00
CA THR A 102 8.82 2.80 6.51
C THR A 102 8.47 3.12 7.96
N LEU A 103 7.18 3.04 8.33
CA LEU A 103 6.71 3.41 9.67
C LEU A 103 7.00 2.32 10.72
N GLU A 104 7.15 1.06 10.30
CA GLU A 104 7.54 -0.06 11.16
C GLU A 104 9.06 -0.13 11.43
N GLU A 105 9.86 0.75 10.82
CA GLU A 105 11.32 0.71 10.97
C GLU A 105 11.79 1.13 12.37
N ALA A 106 12.48 0.24 13.07
CA ALA A 106 12.93 0.46 14.45
C ALA A 106 14.21 1.33 14.56
N ASN A 107 14.99 1.43 13.48
CA ASN A 107 16.33 2.02 13.51
C ASN A 107 16.37 3.53 13.22
N ARG A 108 15.21 4.13 12.91
CA ARG A 108 15.10 5.58 12.62
C ARG A 108 13.83 6.16 13.23
N PRO A 109 13.80 7.46 13.55
CA PRO A 109 12.58 8.10 14.00
C PRO A 109 11.50 8.06 12.91
N THR A 110 10.43 7.31 13.13
CA THR A 110 9.31 7.17 12.19
C THR A 110 8.12 8.07 12.53
N LEU A 111 8.01 8.51 13.78
CA LEU A 111 6.91 9.36 14.26
C LEU A 111 6.73 10.65 13.45
N PRO A 112 7.80 11.39 13.05
CA PRO A 112 7.67 12.56 12.18
C PRO A 112 7.11 12.24 10.79
N LEU A 113 7.33 11.00 10.30
CA LEU A 113 6.96 10.58 8.97
C LEU A 113 5.47 10.22 8.85
N VAL A 114 4.82 9.92 9.96
CA VAL A 114 3.41 9.49 10.01
C VAL A 114 2.52 10.47 9.24
N VAL A 115 2.73 11.78 9.42
CA VAL A 115 1.86 12.78 8.78
C VAL A 115 2.14 12.92 7.28
N LEU A 116 3.37 12.68 6.83
CA LEU A 116 3.67 12.68 5.39
C LEU A 116 2.97 11.53 4.70
N TYR A 117 3.13 10.31 5.23
CA TYR A 117 2.48 9.14 4.68
C TYR A 117 0.96 9.25 4.80
N ALA A 118 0.42 9.91 5.83
CA ALA A 118 -0.99 10.24 5.91
C ALA A 118 -1.46 11.04 4.69
N SER A 119 -0.76 12.13 4.36
CA SER A 119 -1.08 12.98 3.23
C SER A 119 -0.90 12.26 1.89
N THR A 120 0.21 11.54 1.71
CA THR A 120 0.47 10.75 0.49
C THR A 120 -0.60 9.68 0.26
N LEU A 121 -1.03 8.98 1.31
CA LEU A 121 -2.08 7.96 1.20
C LEU A 121 -3.45 8.59 0.90
N LYS A 122 -3.76 9.75 1.48
CA LYS A 122 -4.99 10.49 1.15
C LYS A 122 -5.00 10.94 -0.30
N GLU A 123 -3.91 11.52 -0.78
CA GLU A 123 -3.76 11.95 -2.17
C GLU A 123 -3.89 10.77 -3.15
N HIS A 124 -3.25 9.64 -2.85
CA HIS A 124 -3.38 8.40 -3.65
C HIS A 124 -4.83 7.92 -3.75
N LEU A 125 -5.58 8.04 -2.65
CA LEU A 125 -6.99 7.70 -2.59
C LEU A 125 -7.88 8.71 -3.31
N GLU A 126 -7.49 9.98 -3.38
CA GLU A 126 -8.24 11.06 -4.02
C GLU A 126 -7.99 11.19 -5.52
N CYS A 127 -6.80 10.81 -6.00
CA CYS A 127 -6.43 10.91 -7.39
C CYS A 127 -7.35 10.03 -8.27
N ALA A 128 -8.00 10.66 -9.26
CA ALA A 128 -8.83 9.95 -10.23
C ALA A 128 -7.97 9.08 -11.15
N LEU A 129 -8.47 7.90 -11.51
CA LEU A 129 -7.84 7.05 -12.53
C LEU A 129 -8.16 7.56 -13.93
N VAL A 130 -7.21 7.39 -14.85
CA VAL A 130 -7.28 7.94 -16.22
C VAL A 130 -7.96 6.96 -17.21
N CYS A 131 -8.21 5.70 -16.85
CA CYS A 131 -8.77 4.67 -17.74
C CYS A 131 -10.19 4.20 -17.33
N ALA A 132 -11.05 3.82 -18.27
CA ALA A 132 -12.51 3.87 -18.08
C ALA A 132 -13.23 2.59 -17.59
N VAL A 133 -12.64 1.39 -17.69
CA VAL A 133 -13.38 0.13 -17.41
C VAL A 133 -12.85 -0.58 -16.16
N GLU A 134 -11.52 -0.71 -16.02
CA GLU A 134 -10.88 -1.36 -14.86
C GLU A 134 -10.75 -0.40 -13.65
N ALA A 135 -10.80 0.91 -13.88
CA ALA A 135 -10.85 1.92 -12.83
C ALA A 135 -12.07 1.84 -11.91
N VAL A 136 -13.17 1.21 -12.35
CA VAL A 136 -14.38 1.10 -11.52
C VAL A 136 -14.11 0.24 -10.28
N GLU A 137 -13.33 -0.83 -10.41
CA GLU A 137 -13.04 -1.70 -9.27
C GLU A 137 -12.02 -1.09 -8.33
N ILE A 138 -10.97 -0.48 -8.86
CA ILE A 138 -10.00 0.24 -8.04
C ILE A 138 -10.67 1.44 -7.34
N GLU A 139 -11.61 2.15 -7.97
CA GLU A 139 -12.37 3.22 -7.30
C GLU A 139 -13.27 2.68 -6.18
N LYS A 140 -13.86 1.49 -6.34
CA LYS A 140 -14.57 0.82 -5.23
C LYS A 140 -13.63 0.47 -4.07
N LEU A 141 -12.38 0.09 -4.36
CA LEU A 141 -11.36 -0.11 -3.33
C LEU A 141 -10.95 1.21 -2.67
N LYS A 142 -10.73 2.27 -3.46
CA LYS A 142 -10.40 3.62 -2.96
C LYS A 142 -11.50 4.16 -2.07
N SER A 143 -12.76 4.14 -2.53
CA SER A 143 -13.92 4.60 -1.76
C SER A 143 -14.10 3.85 -0.44
N ARG A 144 -13.79 2.54 -0.37
CA ARG A 144 -13.75 1.80 0.89
C ARG A 144 -12.55 2.17 1.77
N ALA A 145 -11.39 2.39 1.17
CA ALA A 145 -10.16 2.67 1.88
C ALA A 145 -10.14 4.09 2.51
N ARG A 146 -10.78 5.09 1.88
CA ARG A 146 -10.89 6.46 2.39
C ARG A 146 -11.39 6.56 3.84
N PRO A 147 -12.61 6.08 4.19
CA PRO A 147 -13.10 6.15 5.56
C PRO A 147 -12.27 5.29 6.52
N PHE A 148 -11.75 4.15 6.03
CA PHE A 148 -10.91 3.27 6.84
C PHE A 148 -9.60 3.97 7.23
N LEU A 149 -8.93 4.64 6.28
CA LEU A 149 -7.71 5.39 6.53
C LEU A 149 -7.96 6.52 7.54
N ASN A 150 -9.01 7.30 7.36
CA ASN A 150 -9.35 8.39 8.29
C ASN A 150 -9.69 7.90 9.71
N THR A 151 -10.27 6.70 9.83
CA THR A 151 -10.65 6.14 11.14
C THR A 151 -9.46 5.51 11.86
N GLN A 152 -8.58 4.84 11.12
CA GLN A 152 -7.46 4.09 11.70
C GLN A 152 -6.22 4.98 11.91
N LEU A 153 -6.03 5.97 11.05
CA LEU A 153 -4.88 6.85 11.10
C LEU A 153 -5.17 8.03 12.03
N GLY A 154 -5.09 7.79 13.33
CA GLY A 154 -5.29 8.79 14.39
C GLY A 154 -4.13 9.79 14.47
N ILE A 155 -4.14 10.81 13.59
CA ILE A 155 -3.14 11.88 13.62
C ILE A 155 -3.39 12.80 14.82
N SER A 156 -2.59 12.62 15.86
CA SER A 156 -2.57 13.48 17.05
C SER A 156 -1.58 14.66 16.91
N LEU A 157 -1.72 15.64 17.81
CA LEU A 157 -0.80 16.78 17.93
C LEU A 157 0.67 16.35 18.13
N LEU A 158 0.91 15.19 18.77
CA LEU A 158 2.24 14.63 18.92
C LEU A 158 2.89 14.32 17.55
N HIS A 159 2.13 13.72 16.62
CA HIS A 159 2.63 13.44 15.28
C HIS A 159 2.95 14.72 14.52
N LYS A 160 2.07 15.72 14.64
CA LYS A 160 2.27 17.04 14.01
C LYS A 160 3.52 17.75 14.58
N THR A 161 3.69 17.70 15.89
CA THR A 161 4.86 18.26 16.58
C THR A 161 6.15 17.55 16.19
N ALA A 162 6.13 16.22 16.13
CA ALA A 162 7.28 15.43 15.68
C ALA A 162 7.70 15.79 14.25
N ALA A 163 6.74 15.98 13.35
CA ALA A 163 7.00 16.44 11.98
C ALA A 163 7.57 17.88 11.96
N PHE A 164 7.01 18.80 12.75
CA PHE A 164 7.52 20.17 12.85
C PHE A 164 8.98 20.26 13.30
N LEU A 165 9.38 19.41 14.26
CA LEU A 165 10.74 19.37 14.79
C LEU A 165 11.76 18.87 13.75
N GLN A 166 11.32 18.28 12.65
CA GLN A 166 12.20 17.84 11.58
C GLN A 166 12.47 19.01 10.61
N PRO A 167 13.73 19.43 10.41
CA PRO A 167 14.05 20.63 9.63
C PRO A 167 13.45 20.65 8.23
N GLN A 168 13.41 19.49 7.57
CA GLN A 168 12.87 19.33 6.22
C GLN A 168 11.35 19.50 6.12
N PHE A 169 10.62 19.40 7.25
CA PHE A 169 9.16 19.53 7.30
C PHE A 169 8.70 20.73 8.11
N ARG A 170 9.62 21.55 8.64
CA ARG A 170 9.34 22.70 9.51
C ARG A 170 8.33 23.69 8.93
N GLN A 171 8.23 23.79 7.61
CA GLN A 171 7.28 24.68 6.96
C GLN A 171 5.85 24.16 7.01
N LEU A 172 5.60 22.86 7.25
CA LEU A 172 4.25 22.30 7.43
C LEU A 172 3.29 22.59 6.26
N CYS A 173 3.79 22.69 5.02
CA CYS A 173 3.01 23.09 3.85
C CYS A 173 1.85 22.13 3.52
N MET A 174 1.85 20.92 4.09
CA MET A 174 0.79 19.94 3.93
C MET A 174 -0.48 20.22 4.76
N TRP A 175 -0.48 21.26 5.61
CA TRP A 175 -1.57 21.57 6.54
C TRP A 175 -2.17 22.96 6.33
N SER A 176 -3.40 23.14 6.82
CA SER A 176 -4.05 24.46 6.84
C SER A 176 -3.34 25.43 7.77
N GLU A 177 -3.61 26.74 7.63
CA GLU A 177 -3.04 27.75 8.51
C GLU A 177 -3.41 27.53 9.98
N ASP A 178 -4.65 27.10 10.26
CA ASP A 178 -5.13 26.80 11.61
C ASP A 178 -4.34 25.65 12.26
N GLU A 179 -4.11 24.57 11.51
CA GLU A 179 -3.33 23.42 11.99
C GLU A 179 -1.87 23.78 12.23
N ARG A 180 -1.30 24.66 11.41
CA ARG A 180 0.07 25.15 11.60
C ARG A 180 0.16 26.01 12.85
N LEU A 181 -0.82 26.88 13.08
CA LEU A 181 -0.90 27.72 14.27
C LEU A 181 -1.00 26.87 15.54
N GLU A 182 -1.84 25.84 15.55
CA GLU A 182 -1.98 24.91 16.68
C GLU A 182 -0.62 24.30 17.09
N VAL A 183 0.17 23.85 16.11
CA VAL A 183 1.50 23.26 16.36
C VAL A 183 2.49 24.31 16.87
N HIS A 184 2.47 25.52 16.30
CA HIS A 184 3.35 26.60 16.75
C HIS A 184 3.06 27.03 18.20
N VAL A 185 1.78 27.16 18.56
CA VAL A 185 1.35 27.46 19.94
C VAL A 185 1.81 26.36 20.87
N HIS A 186 1.52 25.11 20.55
CA HIS A 186 1.89 23.97 21.39
C HIS A 186 3.40 23.85 21.61
N VAL A 187 4.20 24.01 20.54
CA VAL A 187 5.66 24.00 20.67
C VAL A 187 6.15 25.19 21.50
N GLY A 188 5.52 26.36 21.35
CA GLY A 188 5.81 27.54 22.16
C GLY A 188 5.58 27.32 23.67
N GLU A 189 4.54 26.58 24.04
CA GLU A 189 4.25 26.20 25.43
C GLU A 189 5.26 25.18 25.99
N LEU A 190 5.77 24.28 25.14
CA LEU A 190 6.75 23.27 25.51
C LEU A 190 8.15 23.85 25.72
N LEU A 191 8.46 24.98 25.09
CA LEU A 191 9.71 25.68 25.30
C LEU A 191 9.66 26.34 26.68
N PRO A 192 10.55 25.97 27.62
CA PRO A 192 10.65 26.72 28.86
C PRO A 192 10.91 28.18 28.51
N MET A 193 10.21 29.10 29.18
CA MET A 193 10.45 30.55 29.16
C MET A 193 11.90 30.83 29.56
N SER A 194 12.83 30.56 28.66
CA SER A 194 14.27 30.64 28.91
C SER A 194 14.67 32.03 28.48
N VAL A 195 14.65 32.89 29.50
CA VAL A 195 15.49 34.06 29.70
C VAL A 195 15.62 34.95 28.47
N LYS A 196 14.85 36.05 28.48
CA LYS A 196 15.22 37.27 27.76
C LYS A 196 16.66 37.62 28.14
N GLU A 197 17.61 37.39 27.24
CA GLU A 197 18.88 38.12 27.20
C GLU A 197 18.65 39.51 26.59
#